data_AF-A0A1R3UME5-F1
#
_entry.id   AF-A0A1R3UME5-F1
#
_cell.length_a   1.000
_cell.length_b   1.000
_cell.length_c   1.000
_cell.angle_alpha   90.00
_cell.angle_beta   90.00
_cell.angle_gamma   90.00
#
_symmetry.space_group_name_H-M   'P 1'
#
loop_
_entity.id
_entity.type
_entity.pdbx_description
1 polymer ?
#
loop_
_entity_poly.entity_id
_entity_poly.type
_entity_poly.pdbx_seq_one_letter_code
_entity_poly.pdbx_strand_id
1 'polypeptide(L)'
;MRLLLGYQIDEHVCGRDGGPGLVSSADLASPTPLLRATYRNRRLATIHGRGVTGDALHTMLRTRIAEAGMDPGTYGFHSLRAGHVTQARRNGASTEEIMRAGRWKKAETVDVYDREWNPAARNSVMRLGL
;
A
#
# COMPACT_ATOMS: atom_id res chain seq x y z
N MET A 1 -16.00 -5.13 24.59
CA MET A 1 -15.68 -4.83 23.18
C MET A 1 -14.45 -5.64 22.81
N ARG A 2 -14.65 -6.74 22.09
CA ARG A 2 -13.64 -7.78 21.81
C ARG A 2 -12.59 -7.23 20.83
N LEU A 3 -11.33 -7.48 21.12
CA LEU A 3 -10.14 -6.95 20.43
C LEU A 3 -10.15 -7.29 18.92
N LEU A 4 -9.98 -6.28 18.07
CA LEU A 4 -9.47 -6.47 16.70
C LEU A 4 -7.94 -6.36 16.76
N LEU A 5 -7.28 -7.39 17.30
CA LEU A 5 -5.85 -7.60 17.15
C LEU A 5 -5.64 -9.07 16.75
N GLY A 6 -6.14 -9.42 15.56
CA GLY A 6 -5.72 -10.62 14.86
C GLY A 6 -4.70 -10.22 13.82
N TYR A 7 -3.42 -10.16 14.18
CA TYR A 7 -2.31 -10.06 13.23
C TYR A 7 -2.00 -11.47 12.71
N GLN A 8 -2.91 -12.07 11.95
CA GLN A 8 -2.66 -13.32 11.25
C GLN A 8 -2.61 -12.98 9.76
N ILE A 9 -1.54 -13.37 9.07
CA ILE A 9 -1.34 -13.07 7.64
C ILE A 9 -2.27 -13.91 6.75
N ASP A 10 -2.83 -14.99 7.29
CA ASP A 10 -3.58 -15.99 6.53
C ASP A 10 -5.07 -15.66 6.36
N GLU A 11 -5.62 -14.78 7.23
CA GLU A 11 -7.06 -14.48 7.21
C GLU A 11 -7.29 -12.96 7.28
N HIS A 12 -7.77 -12.41 6.17
CA HIS A 12 -8.16 -11.00 6.11
C HIS A 12 -9.48 -10.78 6.85
N VAL A 13 -9.54 -9.77 7.71
CA VAL A 13 -10.73 -9.46 8.55
C VAL A 13 -11.99 -9.14 7.75
N CYS A 14 -11.86 -8.76 6.48
CA CYS A 14 -12.98 -8.59 5.55
C CYS A 14 -13.17 -9.86 4.71
N GLY A 15 -14.40 -10.35 4.60
CA GLY A 15 -14.74 -11.52 3.79
C GLY A 15 -14.82 -12.85 4.53
N ARG A 16 -14.70 -12.85 5.87
CA ARG A 16 -14.98 -14.02 6.71
C ARG A 16 -16.48 -14.35 6.70
N ASP A 17 -16.85 -15.63 6.67
CA ASP A 17 -18.25 -16.05 6.82
C ASP A 17 -18.86 -15.49 8.11
N GLY A 18 -19.97 -14.76 7.98
CA GLY A 18 -20.64 -14.06 9.09
C GLY A 18 -19.98 -12.72 9.50
N GLY A 19 -18.91 -12.29 8.83
CA GLY A 19 -18.30 -10.97 8.97
C GLY A 19 -18.97 -9.91 8.09
N PRO A 20 -18.55 -8.63 8.21
CA PRO A 20 -18.91 -7.64 7.19
C PRO A 20 -18.36 -8.14 5.85
N GLY A 21 -19.24 -8.25 4.85
CA GLY A 21 -18.88 -8.70 3.50
C GLY A 21 -17.76 -7.86 2.90
N LEU A 22 -17.16 -8.35 1.81
CA LEU A 22 -16.20 -7.56 1.05
C LEU A 22 -16.83 -6.26 0.54
N VAL A 23 -16.01 -5.22 0.38
CA VAL A 23 -16.44 -3.95 -0.23
C VAL A 23 -17.05 -4.25 -1.60
N SER A 24 -18.30 -3.87 -1.79
CA SER A 24 -19.02 -4.08 -3.04
C SER A 24 -18.79 -2.95 -4.04
N SER A 25 -19.11 -3.18 -5.31
CA SER A 25 -19.12 -2.11 -6.32
C SER A 25 -20.09 -0.97 -5.97
N ALA A 26 -21.18 -1.27 -5.25
CA ALA A 26 -22.12 -0.26 -4.77
C ALA A 26 -21.50 0.61 -3.67
N ASP A 27 -20.69 0.03 -2.78
CA ASP A 27 -19.95 0.78 -1.76
C ASP A 27 -18.92 1.72 -2.39
N LEU A 28 -18.24 1.25 -3.46
CA LEU A 28 -17.29 2.07 -4.22
C LEU A 28 -17.94 3.19 -5.02
N ALA A 29 -19.22 3.04 -5.39
CA ALA A 29 -20.01 4.07 -6.08
C ALA A 29 -20.59 5.11 -5.11
N SER A 30 -20.54 4.86 -3.79
CA SER A 30 -21.00 5.81 -2.78
C SER A 30 -20.14 7.08 -2.81
N PRO A 31 -20.74 8.29 -2.63
CA PRO A 31 -19.97 9.51 -2.45
C PRO A 31 -19.22 9.56 -1.11
N THR A 32 -19.46 8.58 -0.23
CA THR A 32 -18.78 8.49 1.07
C THR A 32 -17.33 8.04 0.86
N PRO A 33 -16.34 8.70 1.50
CA PRO A 33 -14.96 8.25 1.41
C PRO A 33 -14.79 6.82 1.94
N LEU A 34 -14.11 5.97 1.17
CA LEU A 34 -13.84 4.57 1.55
C LEU A 34 -13.07 4.48 2.89
N LEU A 35 -12.02 5.31 3.02
CA LEU A 35 -11.27 5.46 4.26
C LEU A 35 -11.67 6.76 4.95
N ARG A 36 -12.56 6.66 5.94
CA ARG A 36 -13.04 7.82 6.69
C ARG A 36 -12.09 8.18 7.83
N ALA A 37 -11.99 9.48 8.11
CA ALA A 37 -11.29 9.93 9.30
C ALA A 37 -12.01 9.41 10.54
N THR A 38 -11.25 8.83 11.47
CA THR A 38 -11.75 8.38 12.76
C THR A 38 -11.06 9.15 13.87
N TYR A 39 -11.79 9.38 14.95
CA TYR A 39 -11.25 9.88 16.20
C TYR A 39 -11.66 8.91 17.30
N ARG A 40 -10.70 8.51 18.13
CA ARG A 40 -10.94 7.64 19.27
C ARG A 40 -10.18 8.17 20.48
N ASN A 41 -10.88 8.26 21.59
CA ASN A 41 -10.30 8.38 22.92
C ASN A 41 -10.94 7.34 23.86
N ARG A 42 -10.63 7.39 25.15
CA ARG A 42 -11.11 6.39 26.13
C ARG A 42 -12.63 6.42 26.37
N ARG A 43 -13.31 7.53 26.01
CA ARG A 43 -14.74 7.76 26.26
C ARG A 43 -15.58 7.80 24.98
N LEU A 44 -14.99 8.17 23.84
CA LEU A 44 -15.68 8.43 22.60
C LEU A 44 -14.95 7.81 21.40
N ALA A 45 -15.72 7.27 20.47
CA ALA A 45 -15.27 6.94 19.13
C ALA A 45 -16.20 7.63 18.12
N THR A 46 -15.62 8.37 17.18
CA THR A 46 -16.36 9.11 16.15
C THR A 46 -15.78 8.76 14.78
N ILE A 47 -16.66 8.55 13.81
CA ILE A 47 -16.28 8.35 12.42
C ILE A 47 -16.83 9.53 11.62
N HIS A 48 -15.96 10.36 11.08
CA HIS A 48 -16.34 11.56 10.34
C HIS A 48 -16.88 11.23 8.95
N GLY A 49 -17.66 12.14 8.35
CA GLY A 49 -18.10 12.05 6.95
C GLY A 49 -17.03 12.40 5.92
N ARG A 50 -15.84 12.83 6.37
CA ARG A 50 -14.70 13.19 5.52
C ARG A 50 -13.68 12.05 5.43
N GLY A 51 -12.87 12.07 4.37
CA GLY A 51 -11.77 11.14 4.18
C GLY A 51 -10.65 11.33 5.20
N VAL A 52 -9.88 10.27 5.43
CA VAL A 52 -8.60 10.34 6.13
C VAL A 52 -7.63 11.27 5.39
N THR A 53 -6.84 12.06 6.13
CA THR A 53 -5.86 12.98 5.52
C THR A 53 -4.57 12.26 5.17
N GLY A 54 -3.79 12.84 4.24
CA GLY A 54 -2.46 12.35 3.90
C GLY A 54 -1.51 12.32 5.12
N ASP A 55 -1.56 13.33 5.98
CA ASP A 55 -0.74 13.39 7.20
C ASP A 55 -1.12 12.31 8.21
N ALA A 56 -2.41 12.00 8.33
CA ALA A 56 -2.87 10.91 9.18
C ALA A 56 -2.35 9.57 8.65
N LEU A 57 -2.42 9.34 7.34
CA LEU A 57 -1.85 8.15 6.70
C LEU A 57 -0.33 8.06 6.87
N HIS A 58 0.39 9.18 6.73
CA HIS A 58 1.82 9.24 6.95
C HIS A 58 2.20 8.93 8.41
N THR A 59 1.45 9.49 9.36
CA THR A 59 1.62 9.20 10.80
C THR A 59 1.38 7.72 11.08
N MET A 60 0.30 7.14 10.56
CA MET A 60 0.00 5.71 10.69
C MET A 60 1.13 4.85 10.12
N LEU A 61 1.67 5.21 8.94
CA LEU A 61 2.80 4.50 8.34
C LEU A 61 4.02 4.54 9.25
N ARG A 62 4.40 5.71 9.78
CA ARG A 62 5.55 5.83 10.69
C ARG A 62 5.39 4.95 11.92
N THR A 63 4.19 4.88 12.50
CA THR A 63 3.91 3.98 13.63
C THR A 63 4.12 2.52 13.24
N ARG A 64 3.58 2.07 12.08
CA ARG A 64 3.75 0.68 11.61
C ARG A 64 5.21 0.33 11.32
N ILE A 65 5.98 1.27 10.78
CA ILE A 65 7.42 1.09 10.50
C ILE A 65 8.20 0.93 11.81
N ALA A 66 7.89 1.75 12.82
CA ALA A 66 8.51 1.63 14.14
C ALA A 66 8.19 0.28 14.79
N GLU A 67 6.92 -0.15 14.73
CA GLU A 67 6.48 -1.47 15.24
C GLU A 67 7.16 -2.64 14.52
N ALA A 68 7.53 -2.47 13.26
CA ALA A 68 8.31 -3.44 12.50
C ALA A 68 9.83 -3.42 12.81
N GLY A 69 10.28 -2.58 13.76
CA GLY A 69 11.69 -2.47 14.15
C GLY A 69 12.56 -1.70 13.16
N MET A 70 11.95 -0.90 12.28
CA MET A 70 12.65 -0.10 11.27
C MET A 70 12.66 1.38 11.66
N ASP A 71 13.64 2.16 11.17
CA ASP A 71 13.69 3.61 11.38
C ASP A 71 12.57 4.32 10.60
N PRO A 72 11.58 4.96 11.25
CA PRO A 72 10.52 5.68 10.56
C PRO A 72 11.00 6.94 9.83
N GLY A 73 12.16 7.49 10.18
CA GLY A 73 12.72 8.70 9.58
C GLY A 73 13.15 8.52 8.12
N THR A 74 13.45 7.28 7.72
CA THR A 74 13.90 6.97 6.35
C THR A 74 12.76 6.71 5.36
N TYR A 75 11.50 6.75 5.81
CA TYR A 75 10.34 6.39 4.99
C TYR A 75 9.23 7.45 5.01
N GLY A 76 8.78 7.81 3.81
CA GLY A 76 7.57 8.60 3.60
C GLY A 76 6.42 7.74 3.08
N PHE A 77 5.19 8.29 3.07
CA PHE A 77 4.04 7.58 2.49
C PHE A 77 4.26 7.27 0.99
N HIS A 78 4.96 8.15 0.27
CA HIS A 78 5.37 7.93 -1.12
C HIS A 78 6.42 6.82 -1.30
N SER A 79 7.16 6.43 -0.25
CA SER A 79 8.12 5.32 -0.33
C SER A 79 7.43 3.99 -0.67
N LEU A 80 6.15 3.82 -0.28
CA LEU A 80 5.35 2.65 -0.63
C LEU A 80 5.17 2.52 -2.15
N ARG A 81 5.12 3.63 -2.87
CA ARG A 81 5.02 3.65 -4.34
C ARG A 81 6.32 3.16 -5.00
N ALA A 82 7.47 3.56 -4.47
CA ALA A 82 8.76 3.03 -4.91
C ALA A 82 8.87 1.52 -4.60
N GLY A 83 8.41 1.11 -3.42
CA GLY A 83 8.32 -0.31 -3.04
C GLY A 83 7.48 -1.12 -4.03
N HIS A 84 6.31 -0.62 -4.42
CA HIS A 84 5.47 -1.25 -5.44
C HIS A 84 6.20 -1.44 -6.77
N VAL A 85 6.82 -0.38 -7.32
CA VAL A 85 7.53 -0.45 -8.60
C VAL A 85 8.69 -1.44 -8.54
N THR A 86 9.50 -1.34 -7.49
CA THR A 86 10.67 -2.19 -7.31
C THR A 86 10.27 -3.67 -7.24
N GLN A 87 9.23 -3.99 -6.46
CA GLN A 87 8.75 -5.37 -6.33
C GLN A 87 8.05 -5.87 -7.61
N ALA A 88 7.27 -5.03 -8.29
CA ALA A 88 6.65 -5.39 -9.56
C ALA A 88 7.71 -5.76 -10.61
N ARG A 89 8.78 -4.96 -10.74
CA ARG A 89 9.88 -5.28 -11.65
C ARG A 89 10.67 -6.53 -11.24
N ARG A 90 10.88 -6.76 -9.93
CA ARG A 90 11.49 -8.01 -9.42
C ARG A 90 10.68 -9.24 -9.83
N ASN A 91 9.36 -9.11 -9.80
CA ASN A 91 8.44 -10.16 -10.22
C ASN A 91 8.27 -10.25 -11.75
N GLY A 92 9.02 -9.47 -12.52
CA GLY A 92 9.05 -9.54 -13.98
C GLY A 92 7.99 -8.69 -14.71
N ALA A 93 7.25 -7.82 -14.00
CA ALA A 93 6.28 -6.95 -14.64
C ALA A 93 6.95 -6.00 -15.64
N SER A 94 6.28 -5.77 -16.77
CA SER A 94 6.74 -4.86 -17.81
C SER A 94 6.58 -3.39 -17.37
N THR A 95 7.29 -2.49 -18.04
CA THR A 95 7.14 -1.05 -17.79
C THR A 95 5.70 -0.60 -18.05
N GLU A 96 5.04 -1.12 -19.08
CA GLU A 96 3.66 -0.79 -19.47
C GLU A 96 2.64 -1.25 -18.41
N GLU A 97 2.83 -2.43 -17.82
CA GLU A 97 1.99 -2.94 -16.72
C GLU A 97 2.10 -2.02 -15.49
N ILE A 98 3.33 -1.65 -15.13
CA ILE A 98 3.61 -0.75 -14.01
C ILE A 98 3.06 0.66 -14.30
N MET A 99 3.19 1.17 -15.52
CA MET A 99 2.62 2.45 -15.95
C MET A 99 1.10 2.45 -15.84
N ARG A 100 0.43 1.35 -16.24
CA ARG A 100 -1.03 1.20 -16.14
C ARG A 100 -1.49 1.25 -14.69
N ALA A 101 -0.82 0.52 -13.79
CA ALA A 101 -1.13 0.51 -12.37
C ALA A 101 -0.86 1.88 -11.70
N GLY A 102 0.30 2.48 -12.00
CA GLY A 102 0.70 3.78 -11.46
C GLY A 102 0.01 4.98 -12.11
N ARG A 103 -0.68 4.79 -13.24
CA ARG A 103 -1.24 5.88 -14.08
C ARG A 103 -0.17 6.86 -14.58
N TRP A 104 1.02 6.35 -14.90
CA TRP A 104 2.09 7.15 -15.50
C TRP A 104 1.97 7.17 -17.02
N LYS A 105 2.24 8.34 -17.62
CA LYS A 105 2.27 8.52 -19.08
C LYS A 105 3.65 8.31 -19.70
N LYS A 106 4.70 8.33 -18.88
CA LYS A 106 6.10 8.38 -19.28
C LYS A 106 6.88 7.28 -18.57
N ALA A 107 7.62 6.47 -19.34
CA ALA A 107 8.40 5.35 -18.83
C ALA A 107 9.50 5.82 -17.87
N GLU A 108 10.10 6.98 -18.14
CA GLU A 108 11.15 7.58 -17.32
C GLU A 108 10.68 7.89 -15.90
N THR A 109 9.36 8.09 -15.72
CA THR A 109 8.80 8.28 -14.37
C THR A 109 8.86 6.98 -13.56
N VAL A 110 8.69 5.82 -14.20
CA VAL A 110 8.80 4.52 -13.53
C VAL A 110 10.21 4.32 -12.99
N ASP A 111 11.23 4.70 -13.75
CA ASP A 111 12.62 4.49 -13.38
C ASP A 111 13.04 5.29 -12.16
N VAL A 112 12.43 6.46 -11.91
CA VAL A 112 12.62 7.23 -10.66
C VAL A 112 12.16 6.45 -9.41
N TYR A 113 11.18 5.55 -9.58
CA TYR A 113 10.63 4.74 -8.50
C TYR A 113 11.25 3.33 -8.40
N ASP A 114 11.97 2.88 -9.43
CA ASP A 114 12.71 1.62 -9.38
C ASP A 114 13.98 1.78 -8.54
N ARG A 115 14.03 1.09 -7.41
CA ARG A 115 15.17 1.11 -6.48
C ARG A 115 15.87 -0.25 -6.45
N GLU A 116 15.82 -1.01 -7.54
CA GLU A 116 16.62 -2.22 -7.68
C GLU A 116 18.12 -1.87 -7.76
N TRP A 117 18.93 -2.57 -6.97
CA TRP A 117 20.38 -2.38 -6.91
C TRP A 117 21.17 -3.61 -7.34
N ASN A 118 20.51 -4.73 -7.66
CA ASN A 118 21.20 -5.93 -8.14
C ASN A 118 21.53 -5.80 -9.64
N PRO A 119 22.81 -5.61 -10.04
CA PRO A 119 23.18 -5.44 -11.45
C PRO A 119 23.08 -6.73 -12.27
N ALA A 120 23.00 -7.91 -11.62
CA ALA A 120 22.73 -9.17 -12.31
C ALA A 120 21.23 -9.35 -12.58
N ALA A 121 20.37 -8.73 -11.78
CA ALA A 121 18.93 -8.79 -11.99
C ALA A 121 18.56 -8.05 -13.27
N ARG A 122 17.75 -8.71 -14.12
CA ARG A 122 17.27 -8.15 -15.40
C ARG A 122 18.40 -7.73 -16.36
N ASN A 123 19.60 -8.26 -16.18
CA ASN A 123 20.73 -8.03 -17.07
C ASN A 123 20.51 -8.79 -18.39
N SER A 124 20.54 -8.07 -19.51
CA SER A 124 20.34 -8.67 -20.84
C SER A 124 21.41 -9.72 -21.15
N VAL A 125 22.65 -9.54 -20.70
CA VAL A 125 23.76 -10.49 -20.89
C VAL A 125 23.41 -11.86 -20.34
N MET A 126 22.75 -11.91 -19.17
CA MET A 126 22.32 -13.17 -18.54
C MET A 126 21.20 -13.88 -19.33
N ARG A 127 20.64 -13.25 -20.36
CA ARG A 127 19.59 -13.81 -21.24
C ARG A 127 20.10 -14.14 -22.64
N LEU A 128 21.31 -13.75 -23.01
CA LEU A 128 21.86 -13.97 -24.35
C LEU A 128 22.29 -15.43 -24.59
N GLY A 129 22.55 -16.20 -23.53
CA GLY A 129 22.91 -17.62 -23.64
C GLY A 129 24.24 -17.89 -24.33
N LEU A 130 25.17 -16.92 -24.27
CA LEU A 130 26.53 -17.03 -24.79
C LEU A 130 27.43 -17.88 -23.89
#